data_AF-A0A2G9TEV9-F1
#
_entry.id   AF-A0A2G9TEV9-F1
#
_cell.length_a   1.000
_cell.length_b   1.000
_cell.length_c   1.000
_cell.angle_alpha   90.00
_cell.angle_beta   90.00
_cell.angle_gamma   90.00
#
_symmetry.space_group_name_H-M   'P 1'
#
loop_
_entity.id
_entity.type
_entity.pdbx_description
1 polymer ?
#
loop_
_entity_poly.entity_id
_entity_poly.type
_entity_poly.pdbx_seq_one_letter_code
_entity_poly.pdbx_strand_id
1 'polypeptide(L)'
;MLPRVLTEDMCSLIPGEDRLALSVMWKMDKNGTIVEEWFGRTIVRSRIHLGYDHVQGFIEDPEKSLVEEDYPDIHDGASLTDIRRKVMQLHMLARRLRSTRVKNGALRIEQPKLVFSLNAETKLPYAVKAEEVCFMMFLFISYIK
;
A
#
# COMPACT_ATOMS: atom_id res chain seq x y z
N MET A 1 -22.71 -2.18 0.56
CA MET A 1 -21.76 -3.22 1.03
C MET A 1 -22.08 -4.51 0.31
N LEU A 2 -21.07 -5.24 -0.13
CA LEU A 2 -21.22 -6.53 -0.80
C LEU A 2 -21.29 -7.66 0.25
N PRO A 3 -21.85 -8.83 -0.10
CA PRO A 3 -21.74 -10.04 0.71
C PRO A 3 -20.30 -10.38 1.09
N ARG A 4 -20.10 -10.99 2.27
CA ARG A 4 -18.77 -11.35 2.79
C ARG A 4 -17.94 -12.16 1.80
N VAL A 5 -18.57 -13.10 1.09
CA VAL A 5 -17.91 -13.93 0.07
C VAL A 5 -17.26 -13.07 -1.03
N LEU A 6 -17.86 -11.92 -1.38
CA LEU A 6 -17.27 -11.01 -2.35
C LEU A 6 -16.16 -10.16 -1.73
N THR A 7 -16.35 -9.66 -0.50
CA THR A 7 -15.38 -8.72 0.11
C THR A 7 -14.15 -9.40 0.71
N GLU A 8 -14.32 -10.57 1.32
CA GLU A 8 -13.28 -11.25 2.10
C GLU A 8 -12.47 -12.24 1.24
N ASP A 9 -13.05 -12.74 0.14
CA ASP A 9 -12.46 -13.79 -0.68
C ASP A 9 -12.29 -13.36 -2.15
N MET A 10 -13.40 -13.27 -2.90
CA MET A 10 -13.36 -13.12 -4.37
C MET A 10 -12.77 -11.79 -4.87
N CYS A 11 -13.07 -10.68 -4.20
CA CYS A 11 -12.56 -9.36 -4.58
C CYS A 11 -11.41 -8.88 -3.69
N SER A 12 -11.02 -9.66 -2.68
CA SER A 12 -9.85 -9.36 -1.85
C SER A 12 -8.57 -9.77 -2.60
N LEU A 13 -7.55 -8.92 -2.58
CA LEU A 13 -6.25 -9.21 -3.20
C LEU A 13 -5.37 -10.04 -2.27
N ILE A 14 -5.78 -11.29 -2.03
CA ILE A 14 -5.05 -12.24 -1.20
C ILE A 14 -3.71 -12.60 -1.88
N PRO A 15 -2.57 -12.58 -1.14
CA PRO A 15 -1.28 -12.98 -1.69
C PRO A 15 -1.26 -14.42 -2.20
N GLY A 16 -0.52 -14.67 -3.28
CA GLY A 16 -0.38 -16.01 -3.84
C GLY A 16 -1.63 -16.52 -4.56
N GLU A 17 -2.58 -15.65 -4.89
CA GLU A 17 -3.76 -16.03 -5.66
C GLU A 17 -3.99 -15.11 -6.86
N ASP A 18 -4.48 -15.69 -7.95
CA ASP A 18 -4.84 -14.92 -9.15
C ASP A 18 -6.18 -14.21 -8.91
N ARG A 19 -6.24 -12.93 -9.27
CA ARG A 19 -7.41 -12.06 -9.07
C ARG A 19 -7.68 -11.21 -10.30
N LEU A 20 -8.96 -11.04 -10.62
CA LEU A 20 -9.40 -10.12 -11.66
C LEU A 20 -9.31 -8.69 -11.15
N ALA A 21 -8.70 -7.81 -11.94
CA ALA A 21 -8.57 -6.40 -11.61
C ALA A 21 -8.91 -5.51 -12.81
N LEU A 22 -9.28 -4.27 -12.49
CA LEU A 22 -9.23 -3.17 -13.44
C LEU A 22 -7.95 -2.40 -13.13
N SER A 23 -7.02 -2.35 -14.09
CA SER A 23 -5.72 -1.75 -13.90
C SER A 23 -5.59 -0.44 -14.67
N VAL A 24 -4.82 0.47 -14.07
CA VAL A 24 -4.33 1.71 -14.67
C VAL A 24 -2.81 1.65 -14.63
N MET A 25 -2.17 1.83 -15.78
CA MET A 25 -0.72 1.85 -15.91
C MET A 25 -0.27 3.17 -16.50
N TRP A 26 0.76 3.74 -15.88
CA TRP A 26 1.37 4.98 -16.34
C TRP A 26 2.84 4.76 -16.63
N LYS A 27 3.29 5.24 -17.79
CA LYS A 27 4.69 5.47 -18.05
C LYS A 27 5.00 6.91 -17.64
N MET A 28 5.86 7.06 -16.64
CA MET A 28 6.22 8.38 -16.11
C MET A 28 7.70 8.67 -16.35
N ASP A 29 8.01 9.94 -16.55
CA ASP A 29 9.40 10.42 -16.50
C ASP A 29 9.91 10.47 -15.04
N LYS A 30 11.18 10.87 -14.86
CA LYS A 30 11.77 11.01 -13.52
C LYS A 30 11.11 12.11 -12.68
N ASN A 31 10.43 13.06 -13.30
CA ASN A 31 9.75 14.16 -12.61
C ASN A 31 8.34 13.80 -12.16
N GLY A 32 7.83 12.64 -12.57
CA GLY A 32 6.45 12.21 -12.30
C GLY A 32 5.45 12.74 -13.34
N THR A 33 5.93 13.24 -14.47
CA THR A 33 5.10 13.61 -15.61
C THR A 33 4.68 12.34 -16.35
N ILE A 34 3.40 12.22 -16.65
CA ILE A 34 2.86 11.09 -17.40
C ILE A 34 3.21 11.27 -18.88
N VAL A 35 3.80 10.23 -19.47
CA VAL A 35 4.18 10.15 -20.89
C VAL A 35 3.18 9.28 -21.66
N GLU A 36 2.67 8.23 -21.03
CA GLU A 36 1.75 7.27 -21.64
C GLU A 36 0.81 6.71 -20.58
N GLU A 37 -0.44 6.45 -20.96
CA GLU A 37 -1.49 5.92 -20.11
C GLU A 37 -2.12 4.69 -20.72
N TRP A 38 -2.38 3.68 -19.90
CA TRP A 38 -3.10 2.48 -20.29
C TRP A 38 -4.15 2.11 -19.24
N PHE A 39 -5.32 1.69 -19.73
CA PHE A 39 -6.45 1.28 -18.91
C PHE A 39 -6.98 -0.05 -19.44
N GLY A 40 -7.26 -1.01 -18.57
CA GLY A 40 -7.81 -2.28 -19.01
C GLY A 40 -8.05 -3.28 -17.89
N ARG A 41 -8.76 -4.36 -18.25
CA ARG A 41 -8.99 -5.50 -17.36
C ARG A 41 -7.76 -6.41 -17.38
N THR A 42 -7.34 -6.87 -16.21
CA THR A 42 -6.13 -7.65 -16.01
C THR A 42 -6.37 -8.82 -15.05
N ILE A 43 -5.41 -9.74 -15.04
CA ILE A 43 -5.26 -10.73 -13.97
C ILE A 43 -4.00 -10.33 -13.18
N VAL A 44 -4.16 -10.15 -11.88
CA VAL A 44 -3.07 -9.80 -10.96
C VAL A 44 -2.86 -10.91 -9.95
N ARG A 45 -1.63 -11.02 -9.45
CA ARG A 45 -1.27 -11.94 -8.38
C ARG A 45 -0.40 -11.21 -7.38
N SER A 46 -0.96 -10.92 -6.20
CA SER A 46 -0.21 -10.21 -5.15
C SER A 46 0.85 -11.15 -4.58
N ARG A 47 2.07 -10.64 -4.36
CA ARG A 47 3.19 -11.45 -3.85
C ARG A 47 3.37 -11.35 -2.34
N ILE A 48 2.81 -10.32 -1.71
CA ILE A 48 2.92 -10.07 -0.27
C ILE A 48 1.81 -9.11 0.15
N HIS A 49 1.33 -9.23 1.40
CA HIS A 49 0.43 -8.26 2.02
C HIS A 49 1.14 -7.49 3.13
N LEU A 50 1.59 -6.27 2.87
CA LEU A 50 2.33 -5.46 3.82
C LEU A 50 1.41 -4.56 4.65
N GLY A 51 1.53 -4.65 5.99
CA GLY A 51 1.03 -3.62 6.91
C GLY A 51 1.83 -2.31 6.82
N TYR A 52 1.24 -1.23 7.33
CA TYR A 52 1.86 0.11 7.29
C TYR A 52 3.20 0.16 8.03
N ASP A 53 3.33 -0.54 9.16
CA ASP A 53 4.55 -0.53 9.98
C ASP A 53 5.74 -1.14 9.23
N HIS A 54 5.53 -2.24 8.50
CA HIS A 54 6.59 -2.84 7.66
C HIS A 54 7.11 -1.84 6.63
N VAL A 55 6.19 -1.09 6.00
CA VAL A 55 6.58 -0.15 4.97
C VAL A 55 7.22 1.11 5.55
N GLN A 56 6.69 1.60 6.68
CA GLN A 56 7.31 2.70 7.39
C GLN A 56 8.75 2.34 7.80
N GLY A 57 8.97 1.10 8.26
CA GLY A 57 10.30 0.56 8.55
C GLY A 57 11.24 0.59 7.33
N PHE A 58 10.75 0.28 6.12
CA PHE A 58 11.57 0.41 4.90
C PHE A 58 12.03 1.85 4.63
N ILE A 59 11.18 2.83 4.95
CA ILE A 59 11.40 4.25 4.67
C ILE A 59 12.32 4.89 5.72
N GLU A 60 12.11 4.58 6.99
CA GLU A 60 12.83 5.19 8.11
C GLU A 60 14.25 4.66 8.26
N ASP A 61 14.47 3.38 7.98
CA ASP A 61 15.79 2.77 8.10
C ASP A 61 16.18 1.98 6.83
N PRO A 62 16.53 2.67 5.72
CA PRO A 62 16.84 2.07 4.42
C PRO A 62 18.01 1.07 4.41
N GLU A 63 18.90 1.15 5.40
CA GLU A 63 20.10 0.30 5.49
C GLU A 63 19.92 -0.87 6.46
N LYS A 64 18.81 -0.93 7.20
CA LYS A 64 18.49 -2.06 8.08
C LYS A 64 18.57 -3.37 7.33
N SER A 65 19.25 -4.34 7.93
CA SER A 65 19.20 -5.73 7.47
C SER A 65 17.76 -6.24 7.50
N LEU A 66 17.36 -6.90 6.42
CA LEU A 66 16.03 -7.49 6.28
C LEU A 66 16.06 -8.90 6.85
N VAL A 67 15.31 -9.12 7.92
CA VAL A 67 15.08 -10.45 8.50
C VAL A 67 13.73 -10.92 7.99
N GLU A 68 13.67 -12.02 7.24
CA GLU A 68 12.44 -12.48 6.59
C GLU A 68 11.32 -12.81 7.61
N GLU A 69 11.69 -13.26 8.81
CA GLU A 69 10.78 -13.59 9.90
C GLU A 69 9.96 -12.39 10.41
N ASP A 70 10.44 -11.15 10.19
CA ASP A 70 9.73 -9.93 10.58
C ASP A 70 8.62 -9.53 9.58
N TYR A 71 8.49 -10.25 8.46
CA TYR A 71 7.58 -9.89 7.37
C TYR A 71 6.59 -11.01 7.05
N PRO A 72 5.41 -10.67 6.50
CA PRO A 72 4.44 -11.66 6.02
C PRO A 72 5.00 -12.53 4.89
N ASP A 73 4.39 -13.70 4.71
CA ASP A 73 4.78 -14.67 3.69
C ASP A 73 4.88 -14.04 2.29
N ILE A 74 5.97 -14.37 1.61
CA ILE A 74 6.25 -13.92 0.25
C ILE A 74 5.96 -15.06 -0.72
N HIS A 75 5.19 -14.75 -1.76
CA HIS A 75 4.78 -15.70 -2.79
C HIS A 75 5.52 -15.47 -4.11
N ASP A 76 5.50 -16.49 -4.96
CA ASP A 76 6.01 -16.47 -6.35
C ASP A 76 7.49 -16.10 -6.48
N GLY A 77 8.31 -16.52 -5.50
CA GLY A 77 9.76 -16.34 -5.52
C GLY A 77 10.22 -14.88 -5.53
N ALA A 78 9.38 -13.94 -5.09
CA ALA A 78 9.83 -12.57 -4.90
C ALA A 78 10.85 -12.47 -3.76
N SER A 79 11.86 -11.63 -3.95
CA SER A 79 12.79 -11.27 -2.87
C SER A 79 12.24 -10.08 -2.08
N LEU A 80 12.38 -10.13 -0.76
CA LEU A 80 12.07 -9.02 0.13
C LEU A 80 12.86 -7.75 -0.23
N THR A 81 14.11 -7.91 -0.67
CA THR A 81 14.96 -6.81 -1.15
C THR A 81 14.38 -6.14 -2.40
N ASP A 82 13.85 -6.92 -3.33
CA ASP A 82 13.19 -6.39 -4.54
C ASP A 82 11.90 -5.66 -4.20
N ILE A 83 11.11 -6.20 -3.26
CA ILE A 83 9.89 -5.57 -2.75
C ILE A 83 10.22 -4.22 -2.12
N ARG A 84 11.19 -4.20 -1.19
CA ARG A 84 11.67 -2.97 -0.55
C ARG A 84 12.09 -1.93 -1.59
N ARG A 85 12.91 -2.32 -2.58
CA ARG A 85 13.35 -1.41 -3.64
C ARG A 85 12.18 -0.78 -4.39
N LYS A 86 11.17 -1.58 -4.78
CA LYS A 86 9.98 -1.07 -5.48
C LYS A 86 9.14 -0.14 -4.60
N VAL A 87 8.97 -0.48 -3.33
CA VAL A 87 8.28 0.36 -2.35
C VAL A 87 8.98 1.71 -2.20
N MET A 88 10.32 1.71 -2.08
CA MET A 88 11.11 2.94 -1.99
C MET A 88 11.03 3.80 -3.25
N GLN A 89 11.04 3.19 -4.44
CA GLN A 89 10.85 3.91 -5.71
C GLN A 89 9.49 4.61 -5.77
N LEU A 90 8.44 3.89 -5.40
CA LEU A 90 7.10 4.45 -5.37
C LEU A 90 6.94 5.51 -4.28
N HIS A 91 7.58 5.35 -3.12
CA HIS A 91 7.62 6.37 -2.07
C HIS A 91 8.25 7.68 -2.59
N MET A 92 9.39 7.59 -3.29
CA MET A 92 10.04 8.75 -3.90
C MET A 92 9.12 9.45 -4.92
N LEU A 93 8.44 8.68 -5.77
CA LEU A 93 7.50 9.20 -6.75
C LEU A 93 6.29 9.87 -6.07
N ALA A 94 5.70 9.21 -5.06
CA ALA A 94 4.56 9.74 -4.31
C ALA A 94 4.89 11.06 -3.60
N ARG A 95 6.11 11.20 -3.06
CA ARG A 95 6.58 12.47 -2.47
C ARG A 95 6.64 13.59 -3.49
N ARG A 96 7.15 13.33 -4.70
CA ARG A 96 7.20 14.31 -5.79
C ARG A 96 5.79 14.72 -6.22
N LEU A 97 4.93 13.76 -6.52
CA LEU A 97 3.54 14.02 -6.91
C LEU A 97 2.79 14.83 -5.84
N ARG A 98 3.00 14.51 -4.56
CA ARG A 98 2.40 15.26 -3.43
C ARG A 98 2.92 16.69 -3.36
N SER A 99 4.22 16.91 -3.53
CA SER A 99 4.81 18.26 -3.56
C SER A 99 4.23 19.09 -4.70
N THR A 100 4.15 18.52 -5.91
CA THR A 100 3.56 19.18 -7.08
C THR A 100 2.08 19.50 -6.84
N ARG A 101 1.31 18.58 -6.27
CA ARG A 101 -0.10 18.79 -5.94
C ARG A 101 -0.30 19.99 -5.00
N VAL A 102 0.54 20.12 -3.96
CA VAL A 102 0.50 21.26 -3.03
C VAL A 102 0.92 22.57 -3.72
N LYS A 103 1.99 22.54 -4.54
CA LYS A 103 2.42 23.71 -5.34
C LYS A 103 1.31 24.20 -6.29
N ASN A 104 0.50 23.27 -6.80
CA ASN A 104 -0.66 23.58 -7.66
C ASN A 104 -1.90 24.03 -6.87
N GLY A 105 -1.75 24.38 -5.59
CA GLY A 105 -2.83 24.97 -4.77
C GLY A 105 -3.75 23.96 -4.10
N ALA A 106 -3.43 22.66 -4.09
CA ALA A 106 -4.27 21.70 -3.41
C ALA A 106 -4.15 21.81 -1.90
N LEU A 107 -5.30 22.00 -1.24
CA LEU A 107 -5.40 22.02 0.21
C LEU A 107 -5.54 20.58 0.74
N ARG A 108 -4.86 20.29 1.85
CA ARG A 108 -5.04 19.05 2.61
C ARG A 108 -5.83 19.37 3.86
N ILE A 109 -7.13 19.06 3.84
CA ILE A 109 -8.00 19.18 5.00
C ILE A 109 -8.19 17.77 5.55
N GLU A 110 -7.55 17.47 6.66
CA GLU A 110 -7.75 16.22 7.38
C GLU A 110 -8.42 16.53 8.71
N GLN A 111 -9.54 15.85 8.96
CA GLN A 111 -10.18 15.88 10.26
C GLN A 111 -9.51 14.82 11.14
N PRO A 112 -9.27 15.12 12.43
CA PRO A 112 -8.73 14.13 13.34
C PRO A 112 -9.69 12.95 13.43
N LYS A 113 -9.18 11.74 13.19
CA LYS A 113 -9.91 10.49 13.37
C LYS A 113 -9.46 9.85 14.67
N LEU A 114 -10.39 9.16 15.33
CA LEU A 114 -10.11 8.43 16.56
C LEU A 114 -9.96 6.94 16.26
N VAL A 115 -8.96 6.31 16.87
CA VAL A 115 -8.72 4.87 16.84
C VAL A 115 -8.93 4.33 18.24
N PHE A 116 -9.78 3.30 18.36
CA PHE A 116 -10.10 2.65 19.62
C PHE A 116 -9.38 1.30 19.72
N SER A 117 -8.79 1.03 20.88
CA SER A 117 -8.33 -0.31 21.24
C SER A 117 -9.43 -1.03 22.01
N LEU A 118 -9.86 -2.17 21.49
CA LEU A 118 -10.98 -2.94 22.04
C LEU A 118 -10.47 -4.14 22.85
N ASN A 119 -11.14 -4.43 23.96
CA ASN A 119 -10.92 -5.67 24.70
C ASN A 119 -11.49 -6.85 23.88
N ALA A 120 -10.71 -7.92 23.72
CA ALA A 120 -11.08 -9.05 22.87
C ALA A 120 -12.32 -9.82 23.37
N GLU A 121 -12.53 -9.90 24.68
CA GLU A 121 -13.65 -10.63 25.29
C GLU A 121 -14.90 -9.75 25.41
N THR A 122 -14.76 -8.58 26.03
CA THR A 122 -15.92 -7.71 26.32
C THR A 122 -16.34 -6.87 25.12
N LYS A 123 -15.48 -6.77 24.10
CA LYS A 123 -15.63 -5.90 22.92
C LYS A 123 -15.75 -4.40 23.26
N LEU A 124 -15.51 -4.01 24.51
CA LEU A 124 -15.55 -2.61 24.95
C LEU A 124 -14.20 -1.92 24.70
N PRO A 125 -14.20 -0.62 24.37
CA PRO A 125 -12.97 0.14 24.23
C PRO A 125 -12.30 0.35 25.60
N TYR A 126 -10.98 0.15 25.66
CA TYR A 126 -10.19 0.44 26.87
C TYR A 126 -9.19 1.59 26.64
N ALA A 127 -8.93 1.96 25.39
CA ALA A 127 -8.07 3.10 25.04
C ALA A 127 -8.55 3.79 23.77
N VAL A 128 -8.23 5.08 23.65
CA VAL A 128 -8.47 5.89 22.46
C VAL A 128 -7.21 6.70 22.13
N LYS A 129 -6.88 6.79 20.84
CA LYS A 129 -5.82 7.65 20.33
C LYS A 129 -6.28 8.36 19.05
N ALA A 130 -5.65 9.49 18.74
CA ALA A 130 -5.80 10.08 17.41
C ALA A 130 -5.11 9.18 16.37
N GLU A 131 -5.69 9.05 15.18
CA GLU A 131 -5.07 8.35 14.05
C GLU A 131 -3.84 9.12 13.59
N GLU A 132 -2.67 8.49 13.66
CA GLU A 132 -1.47 9.02 13.04
C GLU A 132 -1.50 8.71 11.55
N VAL A 133 -1.45 9.75 10.73
CA VAL A 133 -1.52 9.58 9.28
C VAL A 133 -0.16 9.14 8.76
N CYS A 134 -0.01 7.83 8.55
CA CYS A 134 1.17 7.27 7.93
C CYS A 134 1.29 7.80 6.48
N PHE A 135 2.52 8.12 6.05
CA PHE A 135 2.77 8.85 4.80
C PHE A 135 2.33 8.11 3.53
N MET A 136 1.88 6.86 3.62
CA MET A 136 1.82 5.92 2.51
C MET A 136 0.47 5.23 2.28
N MET A 137 -0.65 5.91 2.50
CA MET A 137 -1.99 5.37 2.19
C MET A 137 -2.26 5.13 0.68
N PHE A 138 -1.28 5.26 -0.21
CA PHE A 138 -1.47 5.16 -1.66
C PHE A 138 -0.30 4.49 -2.36
N LEU A 139 -0.06 3.20 -2.09
CA LEU A 139 0.88 2.40 -2.86
C LEU A 139 0.38 0.96 -2.96
N PHE A 140 0.00 0.51 -4.15
CA PHE A 140 -0.20 -0.90 -4.45
C PHE A 140 0.77 -1.30 -5.56
N ILE A 141 1.64 -2.26 -5.28
CA ILE A 141 2.43 -2.95 -6.29
C ILE A 141 1.70 -4.25 -6.60
N SER A 142 1.12 -4.35 -7.78
CA SER A 142 0.62 -5.62 -8.30
C SER A 142 1.44 -5.97 -9.54
N TYR A 143 1.87 -7.23 -9.62
CA TYR A 143 2.42 -7.77 -10.86
C TYR A 143 1.24 -8.11 -11.77
N ILE A 144 1.22 -7.53 -12.97
CA ILE A 144 0.25 -7.88 -14.01
C ILE A 144 0.88 -9.01 -14.84
N LYS A 145 0.16 -10.13 -14.98
CA LYS A 145 0.48 -11.19 -15.93
C LYS A 145 -0.06 -10.84 -17.30
#